data_AF-A2DT98-F1
#
_entry.id   AF-A2DT98-F1
#
_cell.length_a   1.000
_cell.length_b   1.000
_cell.length_c   1.000
_cell.angle_alpha   90.00
_cell.angle_beta   90.00
_cell.angle_gamma   90.00
#
_symmetry.space_group_name_H-M   'P 1'
#
loop_
_entity.id
_entity.type
_entity.pdbx_description
1 polymer ?
#
loop_
_entity_poly.entity_id
_entity_poly.type
_entity_poly.pdbx_seq_one_letter_code
_entity_poly.pdbx_strand_id
1 'polypeptide(L)'
;MNGDPNQTSTKLRNAAVEVIKEKKRPLASHKIETWIRENDKQLSDLISSKCSDYVRIILSVTQDNCIVKYKSLQPVPGVDKRSTFYGLADANYSPSEWTLLGSKPIKNKKAAPKKLPPPVIVQPKPIVAPPVIEFPDLENTYSSGYNEELLVFDDLMDEFHIEGIQPQIFLENLFE
;
A
#
# COMPACT_ATOMS: atom_id res chain seq x y z
N MET A 1 8.54 -5.10 -14.08
CA MET A 1 8.66 -5.76 -12.75
C MET A 1 10.00 -6.48 -12.74
N ASN A 2 10.93 -6.08 -11.87
CA ASN A 2 12.26 -6.68 -11.74
C ASN A 2 12.30 -7.38 -10.37
N GLY A 3 12.00 -8.67 -10.35
CA GLY A 3 12.06 -9.52 -9.15
C GLY A 3 12.27 -10.96 -9.59
N ASP A 4 12.73 -11.83 -8.68
CA ASP A 4 12.87 -13.25 -8.97
C ASP A 4 11.49 -13.83 -9.39
N PRO A 5 11.35 -14.43 -10.59
CA PRO A 5 10.08 -15.00 -11.05
C PRO A 5 9.55 -16.11 -10.16
N ASN A 6 10.40 -16.75 -9.34
CA ASN A 6 9.99 -17.80 -8.43
C ASN A 6 9.47 -17.30 -7.09
N GLN A 7 9.71 -16.03 -6.76
CA GLN A 7 9.26 -15.44 -5.50
C GLN A 7 7.72 -15.33 -5.45
N THR A 8 7.11 -15.76 -4.35
CA THR A 8 5.65 -15.70 -4.16
C THR A 8 5.11 -14.26 -4.29
N SER A 9 5.86 -13.27 -3.81
CA SER A 9 5.48 -11.85 -3.94
C SER A 9 5.46 -11.39 -5.41
N THR A 10 6.45 -11.79 -6.23
CA THR A 10 6.48 -11.51 -7.67
C THR A 10 5.31 -12.16 -8.40
N LYS A 11 5.04 -13.44 -8.14
CA LYS A 11 3.90 -14.17 -8.72
C LYS A 11 2.56 -13.49 -8.36
N LEU A 12 2.41 -13.08 -7.11
CA LEU A 12 1.23 -12.33 -6.64
C LEU A 12 1.07 -11.00 -7.37
N ARG A 13 2.15 -10.20 -7.51
CA ARG A 13 2.08 -8.93 -8.25
C ARG A 13 1.69 -9.14 -9.71
N ASN A 14 2.24 -10.17 -10.36
CA ASN A 14 1.90 -10.52 -11.74
C ASN A 14 0.42 -10.89 -11.86
N ALA A 15 -0.08 -11.77 -10.99
CA ALA A 15 -1.49 -12.14 -10.92
C ALA A 15 -2.40 -10.93 -10.66
N ALA A 16 -2.01 -10.04 -9.76
CA ALA A 16 -2.73 -8.80 -9.47
C ALA A 16 -2.81 -7.89 -10.72
N VAL A 17 -1.70 -7.71 -11.44
CA VAL A 17 -1.70 -6.94 -12.68
C VAL A 17 -2.61 -7.56 -13.72
N GLU A 18 -2.58 -8.89 -13.87
CA GLU A 18 -3.42 -9.62 -14.82
C GLU A 18 -4.91 -9.39 -14.54
N VAL A 19 -5.37 -9.64 -13.32
CA VAL A 19 -6.78 -9.45 -12.97
C VAL A 19 -7.21 -7.98 -13.06
N ILE A 20 -6.35 -7.04 -12.69
CA ILE A 20 -6.67 -5.61 -12.80
C ILE A 20 -6.79 -5.20 -14.28
N LYS A 21 -5.94 -5.72 -15.16
CA LYS A 21 -6.05 -5.52 -16.61
C LYS A 21 -7.35 -6.12 -17.16
N GLU A 22 -7.70 -7.33 -16.75
CA GLU A 22 -8.91 -8.02 -17.17
C GLU A 22 -10.17 -7.25 -16.75
N LYS A 23 -10.26 -6.86 -15.47
CA LYS A 23 -11.42 -6.14 -14.91
C LYS A 23 -11.46 -4.66 -15.28
N LYS A 24 -10.37 -4.10 -15.82
CA LYS A 24 -10.21 -2.70 -16.25
C LYS A 24 -10.56 -1.68 -15.16
N ARG A 25 -10.36 -2.03 -13.89
CA ARG A 25 -10.64 -1.16 -12.74
C ARG A 25 -9.78 -1.51 -11.53
N PRO A 26 -9.56 -0.59 -10.58
CA PRO A 26 -8.94 -0.91 -9.31
C PRO A 26 -9.75 -1.93 -8.52
N LEU A 27 -9.07 -2.84 -7.82
CA LEU A 27 -9.68 -3.93 -7.05
C LEU A 27 -9.25 -3.91 -5.59
N ALA A 28 -10.15 -4.29 -4.69
CA ALA A 28 -9.81 -4.54 -3.29
C ALA A 28 -8.99 -5.83 -3.16
N SER A 29 -8.16 -5.93 -2.11
CA SER A 29 -7.27 -7.07 -1.89
C SER A 29 -8.00 -8.41 -1.90
N HIS A 30 -9.16 -8.51 -1.24
CA HIS A 30 -9.94 -9.74 -1.19
C HIS A 30 -10.44 -10.19 -2.57
N LYS A 31 -10.72 -9.25 -3.50
CA LYS A 31 -11.13 -9.60 -4.87
C LYS A 31 -9.97 -10.17 -5.67
N ILE A 32 -8.76 -9.65 -5.46
CA ILE A 32 -7.54 -10.18 -6.07
C ILE A 32 -7.26 -11.58 -5.51
N GLU A 33 -7.38 -11.75 -4.19
CA GLU A 33 -7.20 -13.04 -3.53
C GLU A 33 -8.22 -14.09 -4.01
N THR A 34 -9.51 -13.73 -4.13
CA THR A 34 -10.54 -14.62 -4.69
C THR A 34 -10.18 -15.05 -6.11
N TRP A 35 -9.76 -14.12 -6.95
CA TRP A 35 -9.36 -14.45 -8.33
C TRP A 35 -8.14 -15.39 -8.36
N ILE A 36 -7.13 -15.16 -7.51
CA ILE A 36 -5.97 -16.07 -7.41
C ILE A 36 -6.42 -17.47 -6.99
N ARG A 37 -7.31 -17.58 -6.00
CA ARG A 37 -7.86 -18.86 -5.55
C ARG A 37 -8.59 -19.63 -6.65
N GLU A 38 -9.28 -18.91 -7.54
CA GLU A 38 -10.04 -19.49 -8.66
C GLU A 38 -9.15 -19.88 -9.86
N ASN A 39 -8.00 -19.24 -10.05
CA ASN A 39 -7.17 -19.40 -11.26
C ASN A 39 -5.82 -20.11 -11.01
N ASP A 40 -5.24 -19.97 -9.82
CA ASP A 40 -3.96 -20.56 -9.44
C ASP A 40 -4.00 -21.06 -7.98
N LYS A 41 -4.48 -22.30 -7.83
CA LYS A 41 -4.58 -22.95 -6.52
C LYS A 41 -3.22 -23.09 -5.84
N GLN A 42 -2.15 -23.36 -6.59
CA GLN A 42 -0.81 -23.52 -6.01
C GLN A 42 -0.31 -22.20 -5.42
N LEU A 43 -0.47 -21.09 -6.14
CA LEU A 43 -0.16 -19.76 -5.62
C LEU A 43 -1.06 -19.40 -4.44
N SER A 44 -2.35 -19.73 -4.50
CA SER A 44 -3.27 -19.51 -3.38
C SER A 44 -2.84 -20.24 -2.11
N ASP A 45 -2.42 -21.51 -2.23
CA ASP A 45 -1.93 -22.32 -1.11
C ASP A 45 -0.61 -21.71 -0.54
N LEU A 46 0.30 -21.26 -1.41
CA LEU A 46 1.54 -20.57 -1.02
C LEU A 46 1.29 -19.21 -0.33
N ILE A 47 0.30 -18.45 -0.79
CA ILE A 47 -0.08 -17.17 -0.16
C ILE A 47 -0.67 -17.43 1.23
N SER A 48 -1.55 -18.42 1.33
CA SER A 48 -2.25 -18.78 2.56
C SER A 48 -1.30 -19.29 3.64
N SER A 49 -0.19 -19.94 3.26
CA SER A 49 0.83 -20.40 4.20
C SER A 49 1.71 -19.28 4.77
N LYS A 50 1.76 -18.10 4.13
CA LYS A 50 2.55 -16.96 4.62
C LYS A 50 1.82 -16.21 5.74
N CYS A 51 0.67 -15.60 5.44
CA CYS A 51 -0.24 -15.01 6.44
C CYS A 51 -1.57 -14.59 5.79
N SER A 52 -2.62 -14.40 6.60
CA SER A 52 -3.96 -14.01 6.12
C SER A 52 -4.00 -12.64 5.42
N ASP A 53 -3.05 -11.75 5.75
CA ASP A 53 -2.96 -10.41 5.19
C ASP A 53 -1.91 -10.26 4.08
N TYR A 54 -1.30 -11.37 3.64
CA TYR A 54 -0.14 -11.35 2.75
C TYR A 54 -0.41 -10.55 1.47
N VAL A 55 -1.56 -10.74 0.82
CA VAL A 55 -1.97 -9.97 -0.37
C VAL A 55 -1.97 -8.46 -0.09
N ARG A 56 -2.56 -8.03 1.03
CA ARG A 56 -2.64 -6.61 1.39
C ARG A 56 -1.25 -6.03 1.66
N ILE A 57 -0.37 -6.80 2.32
CA ILE A 57 0.99 -6.40 2.63
C ILE A 57 1.78 -6.22 1.34
N ILE A 58 1.87 -7.26 0.49
CA ILE A 58 2.64 -7.22 -0.75
C ILE A 58 2.20 -6.06 -1.65
N LEU A 59 0.89 -5.89 -1.87
CA LEU A 59 0.38 -4.79 -2.70
C LEU A 59 0.62 -3.40 -2.07
N SER A 60 0.80 -3.31 -0.75
CA SER A 60 1.07 -2.05 -0.05
C SER A 60 2.54 -1.65 -0.04
N VAL A 61 3.45 -2.63 0.02
CA VAL A 61 4.90 -2.39 0.08
C VAL A 61 5.56 -2.38 -1.29
N THR A 62 4.82 -2.73 -2.34
CA THR A 62 5.32 -2.74 -3.72
C THR A 62 5.80 -1.35 -4.14
N GLN A 63 7.11 -1.20 -4.34
CA GLN A 63 7.78 0.07 -4.64
C GLN A 63 7.92 0.35 -6.14
N ASP A 64 7.64 -0.63 -7.00
CA ASP A 64 7.88 -0.56 -8.44
C ASP A 64 6.91 0.36 -9.19
N ASN A 65 6.05 1.10 -8.46
CA ASN A 65 5.03 2.02 -8.95
C ASN A 65 4.11 1.40 -10.02
N CYS A 66 4.11 0.09 -10.22
CA CYS A 66 3.26 -0.56 -11.22
C CYS A 66 1.82 -0.67 -10.68
N ILE A 67 1.71 -1.00 -9.40
CA ILE A 67 0.44 -1.08 -8.67
C ILE A 67 0.40 0.09 -7.68
N VAL A 68 -0.64 0.91 -7.76
CA VAL A 68 -0.85 2.07 -6.90
C VAL A 68 -2.21 2.03 -6.22
N LYS A 69 -2.32 2.75 -5.11
CA LYS A 69 -3.51 2.75 -4.26
C LYS A 69 -4.54 3.72 -4.79
N TYR A 70 -5.81 3.33 -4.75
CA TYR A 70 -6.97 4.14 -5.09
C TYR A 70 -8.00 4.12 -3.97
N LYS A 71 -8.81 5.17 -3.93
CA LYS A 71 -10.06 5.24 -3.18
C LYS A 71 -11.21 5.29 -4.18
N SER A 72 -12.27 4.54 -3.89
CA SER A 72 -13.49 4.67 -4.67
C SER A 72 -14.30 5.89 -4.19
N LEU A 73 -14.81 6.67 -5.14
CA LEU A 73 -15.72 7.78 -4.92
C LEU A 73 -17.19 7.32 -4.87
N GLN A 74 -17.46 6.09 -5.30
CA GLN A 74 -18.77 5.48 -5.31
C GLN A 74 -18.77 4.19 -4.48
N PRO A 75 -19.92 3.77 -3.92
CA PRO A 75 -20.02 2.48 -3.25
C PRO A 75 -19.73 1.33 -4.23
N VAL A 76 -18.83 0.41 -3.85
CA VAL A 76 -18.58 -0.82 -4.60
C VAL A 76 -19.34 -1.96 -3.92
N PRO A 77 -20.24 -2.69 -4.62
CA PRO A 77 -21.02 -3.76 -4.01
C PRO A 77 -20.15 -4.82 -3.32
N GLY A 78 -20.51 -5.15 -2.08
CA GLY A 78 -19.81 -6.16 -1.28
C GLY A 78 -18.43 -5.74 -0.77
N VAL A 79 -18.09 -4.45 -0.80
CA VAL A 79 -16.81 -3.92 -0.32
C VAL A 79 -17.04 -2.79 0.69
N ASP A 80 -16.36 -2.82 1.84
CA ASP A 80 -16.44 -1.75 2.85
C ASP A 80 -15.94 -0.42 2.25
N LYS A 81 -16.66 0.68 2.51
CA LYS A 81 -16.35 2.04 2.03
C LYS A 81 -14.95 2.57 2.39
N ARG A 82 -14.33 2.01 3.42
CA ARG A 82 -12.98 2.36 3.89
C ARG A 82 -11.89 1.53 3.20
N SER A 83 -12.27 0.56 2.39
CA SER A 83 -11.33 -0.32 1.69
C SER A 83 -10.42 0.48 0.76
N THR A 84 -9.14 0.09 0.76
CA THR A 84 -8.20 0.56 -0.26
C THR A 84 -8.28 -0.34 -1.48
N PHE A 85 -8.23 0.26 -2.65
CA PHE A 85 -8.21 -0.42 -3.93
C PHE A 85 -6.82 -0.33 -4.54
N TYR A 86 -6.46 -1.31 -5.36
CA TYR A 86 -5.18 -1.41 -6.05
C TYR A 86 -5.44 -1.39 -7.54
N GLY A 87 -4.78 -0.48 -8.25
CA GLY A 87 -4.92 -0.28 -9.70
C GLY A 87 -3.56 -0.09 -10.35
N LEU A 88 -3.52 -0.10 -11.68
CA LEU A 88 -2.29 0.15 -12.44
C LEU A 88 -2.00 1.65 -12.50
N ALA A 89 -0.74 2.04 -12.35
CA ALA A 89 -0.34 3.45 -12.38
C ALA A 89 -0.47 4.10 -13.76
N ASP A 90 -0.34 3.32 -14.83
CA ASP A 90 -0.43 3.76 -16.22
C ASP A 90 -1.86 3.69 -16.79
N ALA A 91 -2.83 3.19 -16.01
CA ALA A 91 -4.21 3.08 -16.44
C ALA A 91 -5.00 4.38 -16.25
N ASN A 92 -5.83 4.71 -17.25
CA ASN A 92 -6.72 5.86 -17.20
C ASN A 92 -8.10 5.47 -16.63
N TYR A 93 -8.17 5.32 -15.31
CA TYR A 93 -9.45 5.07 -14.62
C TYR A 93 -10.29 6.34 -14.55
N SER A 94 -11.62 6.19 -14.54
CA SER A 94 -12.54 7.32 -14.48
C SER A 94 -12.32 8.18 -13.21
N PRO A 95 -12.00 9.48 -13.32
CA PRO A 95 -11.81 10.36 -12.18
C PRO A 95 -13.08 10.60 -11.35
N SER A 96 -14.27 10.31 -11.91
CA SER A 96 -15.54 10.38 -11.17
C SER A 96 -15.78 9.17 -10.26
N GLU A 97 -15.06 8.07 -10.49
CA GLU A 97 -15.21 6.82 -9.74
C GLU A 97 -14.02 6.54 -8.82
N TRP A 98 -12.83 7.01 -9.20
CA TRP A 98 -11.58 6.65 -8.55
C TRP A 98 -10.71 7.87 -8.28
N THR A 99 -10.14 7.92 -7.08
CA THR A 99 -9.14 8.90 -6.69
C THR A 99 -7.86 8.20 -6.30
N LEU A 100 -6.75 8.58 -6.92
CA LEU A 100 -5.43 8.04 -6.62
C LEU A 100 -5.00 8.46 -5.20
N LEU A 101 -4.49 7.50 -4.42
CA LEU A 101 -3.99 7.69 -3.07
C LEU A 101 -2.48 7.65 -3.05
N GLY A 102 -1.84 8.65 -2.41
CA GLY A 102 -0.43 8.58 -2.03
C GLY A 102 0.58 8.85 -3.14
N SER A 103 0.17 9.23 -4.35
CA SER A 103 1.11 9.79 -5.31
C SER A 103 1.45 11.22 -4.91
N LYS A 104 2.74 11.48 -4.60
CA LYS A 104 3.27 12.83 -4.77
C LYS A 104 2.87 13.23 -6.19
N PRO A 105 2.22 14.39 -6.41
CA PRO A 105 1.85 14.78 -7.76
C PRO A 105 3.12 14.74 -8.59
N ILE A 106 3.14 13.94 -9.65
CA ILE A 106 4.11 14.13 -10.73
C ILE A 106 3.77 15.53 -11.25
N LYS A 107 4.51 16.53 -10.77
CA LYS A 107 4.38 17.91 -11.21
C LYS A 107 4.82 17.93 -12.67
N ASN A 108 3.92 17.57 -13.58
CA ASN A 108 3.97 18.05 -14.95
C ASN A 108 3.69 19.55 -14.86
N LYS A 109 4.75 20.33 -14.56
CA LYS A 109 4.76 21.78 -14.71
C LYS A 109 4.64 22.09 -16.19
N LYS A 110 3.43 22.04 -16.75
CA LYS A 110 3.10 22.90 -17.89
C LYS A 110 2.62 24.21 -17.30
N ALA A 111 3.58 25.14 -17.21
CA ALA A 111 3.37 26.49 -16.74
C ALA A 111 2.38 27.21 -17.67
N ALA A 112 1.22 27.60 -17.13
CA ALA A 112 0.43 28.68 -17.69
C ALA A 112 0.95 30.00 -17.09
N PRO A 113 1.22 31.05 -17.87
CA PRO A 113 1.72 32.31 -17.34
C PRO A 113 0.57 33.06 -16.68
N LYS A 114 0.48 33.03 -15.34
CA LYS A 114 -0.40 33.92 -14.59
C LYS A 114 0.31 35.27 -14.43
N LYS A 115 -0.17 36.30 -15.13
CA LYS A 115 0.20 37.71 -14.90
C LYS A 115 -0.11 38.07 -13.44
N LEU A 116 0.89 38.57 -12.72
CA LEU A 116 0.75 39.11 -11.37
C LEU A 116 0.00 40.47 -11.44
N PRO A 117 -1.04 40.72 -10.63
CA PRO A 117 -1.50 42.08 -10.38
C PRO A 117 -0.49 42.84 -9.49
N PRO A 118 -0.38 44.17 -9.64
CA PRO A 118 0.63 44.98 -8.94
C PRO A 118 0.42 45.02 -7.42
N PRO A 119 1.51 45.21 -6.64
CA PRO A 119 1.47 45.16 -5.18
C PRO A 119 0.73 46.38 -4.59
N VAL A 120 -0.31 46.12 -3.80
CA VAL A 120 -0.96 47.12 -2.95
C VAL A 120 -0.08 47.35 -1.71
N ILE A 121 0.40 48.58 -1.55
CA ILE A 121 1.13 49.02 -0.34
C ILE A 121 0.11 49.15 0.79
N VAL A 122 0.13 48.23 1.74
CA VAL A 122 -0.68 48.32 2.97
C VAL A 122 0.17 48.98 4.06
N GLN A 123 -0.27 50.14 4.54
CA GLN A 123 0.34 50.88 5.64
C GLN A 123 0.23 50.07 6.97
N PRO A 124 1.25 50.06 7.83
CA PRO A 124 1.18 49.33 9.10
C PRO A 124 0.34 50.09 10.14
N LYS A 125 -0.73 49.45 10.61
CA LYS A 125 -1.50 49.87 11.80
C LYS A 125 -0.85 49.25 13.05
N PRO A 126 -0.67 49.98 14.17
CA PRO A 126 0.00 49.47 15.35
C PRO A 126 -0.81 48.34 16.02
N ILE A 127 -0.14 47.21 16.27
CA ILE A 127 -0.69 46.03 16.94
C ILE A 127 -0.51 46.21 18.45
N VAL A 128 -1.62 46.19 19.19
CA VAL A 128 -1.64 46.08 20.65
C VAL A 128 -1.35 44.63 21.02
N ALA A 129 -0.35 44.40 21.87
CA ALA A 129 0.09 43.06 22.26
C ALA A 129 -0.96 42.32 23.13
N PRO A 130 -1.21 41.02 22.89
CA PRO A 130 -1.97 40.18 23.81
C PRO A 130 -1.08 39.65 24.97
N PRO A 131 -1.67 39.29 26.12
CA PRO A 131 -0.93 38.82 27.30
C PRO A 131 -0.21 37.49 27.06
N VAL A 132 1.00 37.40 27.59
CA VAL A 132 1.91 36.24 27.54
C VAL A 132 1.30 35.10 28.36
N ILE A 133 1.11 33.94 27.71
CA ILE A 133 0.87 32.66 28.38
C ILE A 133 2.21 31.92 28.34
N GLU A 134 2.83 31.74 29.50
CA GLU A 134 4.07 30.97 29.65
C GLU A 134 3.76 29.47 29.55
N PHE A 135 4.39 28.80 28.58
CA PHE A 135 4.47 27.34 28.55
C PHE A 135 5.89 26.93 28.98
N PRO A 136 6.05 25.94 29.87
CA PRO A 136 7.37 25.48 30.28
C PRO A 136 8.10 24.76 29.16
N ASP A 137 9.38 25.09 29.02
CA ASP A 137 10.36 24.54 28.09
C ASP A 137 10.55 23.03 28.28
N LEU A 138 10.56 22.29 27.17
CA LEU A 138 11.23 21.00 27.09
C LEU A 138 12.02 20.96 25.79
N GLU A 139 13.32 20.87 25.99
CA GLU A 139 14.38 21.15 25.04
C GLU A 139 14.34 20.25 23.80
N ASN A 140 14.73 20.87 22.68
CA ASN A 140 15.13 20.19 21.46
C ASN A 140 16.26 19.20 21.72
N THR A 141 16.14 17.99 21.16
CA THR A 141 17.30 17.39 20.49
C THR A 141 16.83 16.67 19.23
N TYR A 142 16.97 17.36 18.10
CA TYR A 142 17.13 16.74 16.80
C TYR A 142 18.60 16.35 16.65
N SER A 143 18.87 15.05 16.52
CA SER A 143 20.03 14.51 15.81
C SER A 143 19.55 13.21 15.19
N SER A 144 19.24 13.17 13.90
CA SER A 144 20.20 12.91 12.82
C SER A 144 20.80 11.50 12.93
N GLY A 145 20.44 10.65 11.96
CA GLY A 145 21.21 9.46 11.61
C GLY A 145 20.54 8.12 11.87
N TYR A 146 19.50 7.78 11.11
CA TYR A 146 19.31 6.36 10.76
C TYR A 146 19.89 6.18 9.36
N ASN A 147 21.15 5.77 9.35
CA ASN A 147 21.80 5.17 8.20
C ASN A 147 21.09 3.87 7.84
N GLU A 148 21.21 3.57 6.55
CA GLU A 148 20.79 2.36 5.86
C GLU A 148 20.98 1.08 6.67
N GLU A 149 19.87 0.44 7.00
CA GLU A 149 19.79 -1.02 6.97
C GLU A 149 18.39 -1.37 6.48
N LEU A 150 18.21 -1.22 5.16
CA LEU A 150 17.19 -1.95 4.42
C LEU A 150 17.59 -3.44 4.46
N LEU A 151 17.46 -4.05 5.63
CA LEU A 151 17.35 -5.49 5.70
C LEU A 151 16.04 -5.83 4.99
N VAL A 152 16.22 -6.51 3.87
CA VAL A 152 15.18 -6.95 2.96
C VAL A 152 14.11 -7.62 3.83
N PHE A 153 12.90 -7.07 3.85
CA PHE A 153 11.78 -7.66 4.59
C PHE A 153 11.49 -9.12 4.18
N ASP A 154 12.10 -9.61 3.09
CA ASP A 154 12.13 -11.02 2.72
C ASP A 154 12.95 -11.89 3.70
N ASP A 155 14.11 -11.42 4.21
CA ASP A 155 14.93 -12.19 5.16
C ASP A 155 14.22 -12.36 6.52
N LEU A 156 13.44 -11.35 6.94
CA LEU A 156 12.71 -11.38 8.21
C LEU A 156 11.53 -12.38 8.19
N MET A 157 11.00 -12.72 7.01
CA MET A 157 9.91 -13.68 6.87
C MET A 157 10.39 -15.10 6.53
N ASP A 158 11.65 -15.26 6.12
CA ASP A 158 12.28 -16.58 5.98
C ASP A 158 12.83 -17.11 7.33
N GLU A 159 13.06 -16.25 8.33
CA GLU A 159 13.42 -16.64 9.70
C GLU A 159 12.24 -17.27 10.50
N PHE A 160 11.01 -17.20 9.98
CA PHE A 160 9.86 -17.95 10.51
C PHE A 160 9.77 -19.40 9.97
N HIS A 161 10.92 -20.03 9.70
CA HIS A 161 10.98 -21.49 9.67
C HIS A 161 10.76 -22.00 11.09
N ILE A 162 9.49 -22.22 11.44
CA ILE A 162 9.14 -23.05 12.60
C ILE A 162 9.68 -24.44 12.30
N GLU A 163 10.82 -24.75 12.91
CA GLU A 163 11.29 -26.12 13.05
C GLU A 163 10.16 -26.98 13.63
N GLY A 164 9.83 -28.04 12.89
CA GLY A 164 9.25 -29.24 13.48
C GLY A 164 7.78 -29.17 13.88
N ILE A 165 6.87 -29.37 12.92
CA ILE A 165 5.67 -30.17 13.19
C ILE A 165 5.86 -31.52 12.48
N GLN A 166 6.45 -32.46 13.22
CA GLN A 166 6.41 -33.88 12.90
C GLN A 166 4.95 -34.36 12.89
N PRO A 167 4.48 -35.08 11.86
CA PRO A 167 3.22 -35.81 11.96
C PRO A 167 3.45 -36.98 12.93
N GLN A 168 3.06 -36.81 14.20
CA GLN A 168 3.04 -37.91 15.15
C GLN A 168 1.95 -38.90 14.72
N ILE A 169 2.37 -39.95 14.02
CA ILE A 169 1.65 -41.21 13.86
C ILE A 169 1.83 -41.96 15.19
N PHE A 170 0.78 -42.08 16.02
CA PHE A 170 0.67 -42.99 17.17
C PHE A 170 -0.81 -42.94 17.61
N LEU A 171 -1.57 -44.01 17.85
CA LEU A 171 -1.41 -45.45 17.72
C LEU A 171 -2.83 -46.06 17.71
N GLU A 172 -2.89 -47.32 17.29
CA GLU A 172 -4.04 -48.21 17.20
C GLU A 172 -4.82 -48.44 18.51
N ASN A 173 -6.03 -48.98 18.33
CA ASN A 173 -6.81 -49.83 19.25
C ASN A 173 -7.34 -49.19 20.55
N LEU A 174 -8.62 -48.79 20.53
CA LEU A 174 -9.61 -49.19 21.54
C LEU A 174 -10.99 -48.67 21.14
N PHE A 175 -11.86 -49.54 20.62
CA PHE A 175 -13.22 -49.75 21.12
C PHE A 175 -13.76 -50.99 20.38
N GLU A 176 -14.20 -51.95 21.20
CA GLU A 176 -14.68 -53.30 20.89
C GLU A 176 -15.70 -53.39 19.75
#